data_AF-A0A8S2L4A8-F1
#
_entry.id   AF-A0A8S2L4A8-F1
#
_cell.length_a   1.000
_cell.length_b   1.000
_cell.length_c   1.000
_cell.angle_alpha   90.00
_cell.angle_beta   90.00
_cell.angle_gamma   90.00
#
_symmetry.space_group_name_H-M   'P 1'
#
loop_
_entity.id
_entity.type
_entity.pdbx_description
1 polymer ?
#
loop_
_entity_poly.entity_id
_entity_poly.type
_entity_poly.pdbx_seq_one_letter_code
_entity_poly.pdbx_strand_id
1 'polypeptide(L)'
;MHISNIRKNDFIFKFSNPTLNLLDSNQSTLSIDKWNFLSNLVRCFDENSGYKFVADFIEEQSALPLKLRFKYSSVNPFFASMMSKVQLVFEKNRDFLLLSQHDRTVLLKNTVEYTATIGGMFILRQSRLLDDFSFSQSAEMIFQPSGMIFIKRVIDQFDSDDTFIKLILTILAFATINYTVYRKNIQINLTNMKVILPIQDMYTELTWQYLVDKYGHLQAVKRFSNLLKCLFSVTKAIVEVHQVQKFTDIINSIIEQTEETNF
;
A
#
# COMPACT_ATOMS: atom_id res chain seq x y z
N MET A 1 42.72 3.23 -11.99
CA MET A 1 42.14 3.96 -10.85
C MET A 1 41.41 5.19 -11.40
N HIS A 2 40.11 5.06 -11.70
CA HIS A 2 39.25 6.19 -12.02
C HIS A 2 38.02 6.05 -11.13
N ILE A 3 37.97 6.85 -10.07
CA ILE A 3 36.79 7.01 -9.23
C ILE A 3 35.95 8.09 -9.92
N SER A 4 34.91 7.67 -10.63
CA SER A 4 33.90 8.57 -11.15
C SER A 4 33.07 9.12 -10.00
N ASN A 5 33.17 10.44 -9.78
CA ASN A 5 32.30 11.23 -8.92
C ASN A 5 30.84 11.05 -9.32
N ILE A 6 30.10 10.23 -8.59
CA ILE A 6 28.64 10.23 -8.63
C ILE A 6 28.16 11.41 -7.80
N ARG A 7 27.50 12.35 -8.47
CA ARG A 7 26.98 13.60 -7.93
C ARG A 7 26.04 13.32 -6.74
N LYS A 8 26.41 13.83 -5.56
CA LYS A 8 25.47 14.18 -4.50
C LYS A 8 24.60 15.31 -5.04
N ASN A 9 23.27 15.10 -5.17
CA ASN A 9 22.18 16.11 -5.07
C ASN A 9 20.93 15.88 -5.95
N ASP A 10 20.72 14.72 -6.58
CA ASP A 10 19.52 14.51 -7.42
C ASP A 10 18.32 13.85 -6.70
N PHE A 11 18.31 13.75 -5.37
CA PHE A 11 17.11 13.38 -4.61
C PHE A 11 16.28 14.63 -4.25
N ILE A 12 15.82 15.35 -5.28
CA ILE A 12 14.74 16.32 -5.09
C ILE A 12 13.43 15.53 -5.15
N PHE A 13 12.86 15.22 -3.98
CA PHE A 13 11.48 14.77 -3.87
C PHE A 13 10.57 15.88 -4.40
N LYS A 14 10.19 15.79 -5.67
CA LYS A 14 9.03 16.52 -6.17
C LYS A 14 7.79 15.82 -5.63
N PHE A 15 7.38 16.19 -4.42
CA PHE A 15 5.98 16.10 -4.04
C PHE A 15 5.23 17.12 -4.89
N SER A 16 4.96 16.76 -6.14
CA SER A 16 3.96 17.46 -6.91
C SER A 16 2.64 17.24 -6.18
N ASN A 17 2.14 18.29 -5.52
CA ASN A 17 0.71 18.51 -5.39
C ASN A 17 0.24 19.04 -6.75
N PRO A 18 -0.25 18.22 -7.69
CA PRO A 18 -1.22 18.74 -8.61
C PRO A 18 -2.48 18.88 -7.77
N THR A 19 -2.78 20.08 -7.29
CA THR A 19 -4.18 20.49 -7.23
C THR A 19 -4.72 20.25 -8.63
N LEU A 20 -5.42 19.12 -8.78
CA LEU A 20 -6.01 18.62 -10.01
C LEU A 20 -6.79 19.75 -10.68
N ASN A 21 -6.26 20.32 -11.77
CA ASN A 21 -7.07 20.96 -12.79
C ASN A 21 -7.83 19.86 -13.57
N LEU A 22 -8.67 19.08 -12.88
CA LEU A 22 -9.53 18.03 -13.49
C LEU A 22 -10.97 18.48 -13.71
N LEU A 23 -11.32 19.70 -13.30
CA LEU A 23 -12.68 20.25 -13.47
C LEU A 23 -12.96 20.84 -14.86
N ASP A 24 -11.97 20.94 -15.75
CA ASP A 24 -12.12 21.58 -17.07
C ASP A 24 -12.68 20.67 -18.18
N SER A 25 -13.17 19.47 -17.86
CA SER A 25 -13.81 18.60 -18.85
C SER A 25 -15.33 18.56 -18.69
N ASN A 26 -16.05 19.19 -19.62
CA ASN A 26 -17.51 19.13 -19.80
C ASN A 26 -18.04 17.71 -20.16
N GLN A 27 -17.30 16.64 -19.84
CA GLN A 27 -17.61 15.24 -20.17
C GLN A 27 -17.32 14.25 -19.03
N SER A 28 -16.98 14.71 -17.83
CA SER A 28 -16.77 13.85 -16.64
C SER A 28 -18.05 13.07 -16.30
N THR A 29 -17.99 11.73 -16.22
CA THR A 29 -19.09 10.90 -15.71
C THR A 29 -19.17 10.89 -14.18
N LEU A 30 -18.10 11.29 -13.49
CA LEU A 30 -18.07 11.55 -12.05
C LEU A 30 -18.79 12.85 -11.72
N SER A 31 -19.75 12.78 -10.79
CA SER A 31 -20.38 13.95 -10.18
C SER A 31 -19.40 14.70 -9.27
N ILE A 32 -19.69 15.97 -8.97
CA ILE A 32 -18.91 16.80 -8.05
C ILE A 32 -18.74 16.11 -6.69
N ASP A 33 -19.78 15.48 -6.17
CA ASP A 33 -19.73 14.76 -4.89
C ASP A 33 -18.77 13.56 -4.94
N LYS A 34 -18.75 12.82 -6.05
CA LYS A 34 -17.82 11.70 -6.23
C LYS A 34 -16.37 12.18 -6.36
N TRP A 35 -16.13 13.32 -7.02
CA TRP A 35 -14.82 13.97 -7.05
C TRP A 35 -14.34 14.41 -5.67
N ASN A 36 -15.23 15.04 -4.89
CA ASN A 36 -14.93 15.44 -3.51
C ASN A 36 -14.63 14.22 -2.64
N PHE A 37 -15.42 13.15 -2.80
CA PHE A 37 -15.19 11.88 -2.10
C PHE A 37 -13.84 11.27 -2.44
N LEU A 38 -13.50 11.18 -3.74
CA LEU A 38 -12.19 10.70 -4.20
C LEU A 38 -11.04 11.56 -3.65
N SER A 39 -11.17 12.89 -3.71
CA SER A 39 -10.14 13.81 -3.20
C SER A 39 -9.92 13.63 -1.70
N ASN A 40 -10.99 13.43 -0.92
CA ASN A 40 -10.89 13.18 0.52
C ASN A 40 -10.19 11.85 0.81
N LEU A 41 -10.50 10.79 0.05
CA LEU A 41 -9.83 9.51 0.16
C LEU A 41 -8.33 9.60 -0.15
N VAL A 42 -7.98 10.24 -1.27
CA VAL A 42 -6.58 10.42 -1.68
C VAL A 42 -5.82 11.24 -0.63
N ARG A 43 -6.42 12.31 -0.11
CA ARG A 43 -5.84 13.10 0.98
C ARG A 43 -5.61 12.27 2.24
N CYS A 44 -6.58 11.43 2.64
CA CYS A 44 -6.40 10.52 3.78
C CYS A 44 -5.17 9.62 3.60
N PHE A 45 -4.99 9.06 2.39
CA PHE A 45 -3.77 8.32 2.05
C PHE A 45 -2.52 9.19 2.15
N ASP A 46 -2.51 10.39 1.57
CA ASP A 46 -1.30 11.22 1.55
C ASP A 46 -0.87 11.70 2.94
N GLU A 47 -1.83 11.97 3.81
CA GLU A 47 -1.58 12.38 5.20
C GLU A 47 -1.10 11.21 6.09
N ASN A 48 -1.54 9.98 5.81
CA ASN A 48 -1.34 8.85 6.73
C ASN A 48 -0.46 7.71 6.17
N SER A 49 -0.20 7.65 4.86
CA SER A 49 0.53 6.54 4.20
C SER A 49 1.98 6.38 4.64
N GLY A 50 2.55 7.33 5.38
CA GLY A 50 3.92 7.24 5.85
C GLY A 50 4.96 7.76 4.87
N TYR A 51 4.59 8.50 3.81
CA TYR A 51 5.57 9.14 2.93
C TYR A 51 6.56 10.02 3.68
N LYS A 52 6.07 10.83 4.62
CA LYS A 52 6.92 11.65 5.48
C LYS A 52 7.87 10.77 6.30
N PHE A 53 7.36 9.69 6.90
CA PHE A 53 8.17 8.74 7.66
C PHE A 53 9.30 8.13 6.80
N VAL A 54 9.03 7.79 5.54
CA VAL A 54 10.06 7.26 4.64
C VAL A 54 11.07 8.33 4.24
N ALA A 55 10.63 9.57 3.99
CA ALA A 55 11.54 10.69 3.73
C ALA A 55 12.48 10.95 4.92
N ASP A 56 11.92 11.01 6.13
CA ASP A 56 12.68 11.20 7.38
C ASP A 56 13.69 10.05 7.57
N PHE A 57 13.29 8.80 7.34
CA PHE A 57 14.19 7.65 7.39
C PHE A 57 15.34 7.76 6.37
N ILE A 58 15.05 8.16 5.12
CA ILE A 58 16.08 8.34 4.09
C ILE A 58 17.07 9.45 4.49
N GLU A 59 16.58 10.55 5.05
CA GLU A 59 17.40 11.65 5.53
C GLU A 59 18.33 11.20 6.66
N GLU A 60 17.79 10.51 7.67
CA GLU A 60 18.55 9.94 8.77
C GLU A 60 19.65 8.98 8.27
N GLN A 61 19.30 8.07 7.36
CA GLN A 61 20.26 7.13 6.78
C GLN A 61 21.30 7.84 5.91
N SER A 62 20.93 8.91 5.22
CA SER A 62 21.84 9.71 4.39
C SER A 62 22.84 10.52 5.23
N ALA A 63 22.49 10.90 6.46
CA ALA A 63 23.38 11.57 7.39
C ALA A 63 24.49 10.64 7.93
N LEU A 64 24.29 9.32 7.92
CA LEU A 64 25.26 8.34 8.41
C LEU A 64 26.43 8.11 7.43
N PRO A 65 27.61 7.70 7.93
CA PRO A 65 28.69 7.18 7.09
C PRO A 65 28.22 6.00 6.22
N LEU A 66 28.72 5.89 4.98
CA LEU A 66 28.30 4.87 4.01
C LEU A 66 28.25 3.45 4.59
N LYS A 67 29.24 3.08 5.43
CA LYS A 67 29.32 1.74 6.05
C LYS A 67 28.24 1.45 7.08
N LEU A 68 27.56 2.48 7.60
CA LEU A 68 26.52 2.40 8.63
C LEU A 68 25.11 2.59 8.08
N ARG A 69 24.96 3.00 6.82
CA ARG A 69 23.65 3.19 6.19
C ARG A 69 22.93 1.85 6.02
N PHE A 70 21.62 1.89 6.17
CA PHE A 70 20.68 0.82 5.88
C PHE A 70 21.08 -0.53 6.49
N LYS A 71 21.65 -0.54 7.69
CA LYS A 71 21.90 -1.79 8.42
C LYS A 71 20.58 -2.50 8.69
N TYR A 72 20.63 -3.83 8.71
CA TYR A 72 19.47 -4.67 9.06
C TYR A 72 18.77 -4.21 10.35
N SER A 73 19.54 -3.82 11.38
CA SER A 73 19.02 -3.30 12.64
C SER A 73 18.15 -2.06 12.51
N SER A 74 18.32 -1.27 11.45
CA SER A 74 17.52 -0.08 11.13
C SER A 74 16.42 -0.40 10.10
N VAL A 75 16.71 -1.26 9.12
CA VAL A 75 15.77 -1.62 8.05
C VAL A 75 14.63 -2.50 8.56
N ASN A 76 14.89 -3.44 9.47
CA ASN A 76 13.85 -4.30 10.04
C ASN A 76 12.74 -3.52 10.79
N PRO A 77 13.05 -2.64 11.77
CA PRO A 77 12.02 -1.83 12.42
C PRO A 77 11.37 -0.80 11.47
N PHE A 78 12.09 -0.36 10.43
CA PHE A 78 11.51 0.47 9.37
C PHE A 78 10.36 -0.23 8.65
N PHE A 79 10.53 -1.51 8.27
CA PHE A 79 9.45 -2.26 7.60
C PHE A 79 8.21 -2.42 8.47
N ALA A 80 8.38 -2.76 9.75
CA ALA A 80 7.26 -2.85 10.69
C ALA A 80 6.52 -1.50 10.81
N SER A 81 7.28 -0.41 11.03
CA SER A 81 6.71 0.93 11.16
C SER A 81 5.99 1.37 9.88
N MET A 82 6.58 1.12 8.71
CA MET A 82 5.98 1.44 7.42
C MET A 82 4.65 0.70 7.23
N MET A 83 4.62 -0.60 7.51
CA MET A 83 3.40 -1.41 7.40
C MET A 83 2.31 -0.94 8.37
N SER A 84 2.66 -0.57 9.61
CA SER A 84 1.72 0.04 10.56
C SER A 84 1.17 1.39 10.06
N LYS A 85 1.98 2.20 9.38
CA LYS A 85 1.51 3.47 8.78
C LYS A 85 0.53 3.23 7.63
N VAL A 86 0.79 2.24 6.77
CA VAL A 86 -0.18 1.84 5.74
C VAL A 86 -1.51 1.45 6.37
N GLN A 87 -1.48 0.69 7.46
CA GLN A 87 -2.70 0.31 8.16
C GLN A 87 -3.48 1.52 8.70
N LEU A 88 -2.79 2.50 9.27
CA LEU A 88 -3.41 3.69 9.86
C LEU A 88 -4.31 4.42 8.85
N VAL A 89 -4.00 4.38 7.56
CA VAL A 89 -4.84 4.95 6.51
C VAL A 89 -6.25 4.37 6.55
N PHE A 90 -6.38 3.06 6.76
CA PHE A 90 -7.68 2.38 6.83
C PHE A 90 -8.40 2.66 8.14
N GLU A 91 -7.67 2.72 9.25
CA GLU A 91 -8.26 3.09 10.55
C GLU A 91 -8.80 4.53 10.58
N LYS A 92 -8.21 5.42 9.77
CA LYS A 92 -8.68 6.81 9.60
C LYS A 92 -9.70 6.97 8.48
N ASN A 93 -10.00 5.93 7.72
CA ASN A 93 -11.01 5.98 6.68
C ASN A 93 -12.41 6.17 7.30
N ARG A 94 -13.17 7.14 6.79
CA ARG A 94 -14.50 7.48 7.32
C ARG A 94 -15.46 6.31 7.29
N ASP A 95 -15.53 5.56 6.19
CA ASP A 95 -16.46 4.44 6.04
C ASP A 95 -16.06 3.27 6.92
N PHE A 96 -14.76 3.10 7.18
CA PHE A 96 -14.26 2.13 8.12
C PHE A 96 -14.70 2.46 9.55
N LEU A 97 -14.65 3.73 9.94
CA LEU A 97 -15.10 4.22 11.25
C LEU A 97 -16.62 4.09 11.48
N LEU A 98 -17.43 3.92 10.42
CA LEU A 98 -18.87 3.66 10.54
C LEU A 98 -19.19 2.22 10.94
N LEU A 99 -18.22 1.30 10.83
CA LEU A 99 -18.42 -0.09 11.16
C LEU A 99 -18.34 -0.33 12.69
N SER A 100 -18.99 -1.41 13.13
CA SER A 100 -18.86 -1.87 14.52
C SER A 100 -17.39 -2.15 14.85
N GLN A 101 -16.99 -1.99 16.12
CA GLN A 101 -15.63 -2.33 16.56
C GLN A 101 -15.25 -3.77 16.21
N HIS A 102 -16.20 -4.71 16.38
CA HIS A 102 -16.01 -6.11 15.99
C HIS A 102 -15.71 -6.26 14.50
N ASP A 103 -16.53 -5.67 13.63
CA ASP A 103 -16.33 -5.78 12.18
C ASP A 103 -15.04 -5.09 11.72
N ARG A 104 -14.67 -3.95 12.32
CA ARG A 104 -13.40 -3.27 12.08
C ARG A 104 -12.22 -4.20 12.38
N THR A 105 -12.21 -4.81 13.56
CA THR A 105 -11.16 -5.74 13.97
C THR A 105 -11.09 -6.96 13.06
N VAL A 106 -12.23 -7.56 12.70
CA VAL A 106 -12.27 -8.71 11.79
C VAL A 106 -11.75 -8.34 10.40
N LEU A 107 -12.16 -7.19 9.83
CA LEU A 107 -11.67 -6.73 8.54
C LEU A 107 -10.16 -6.46 8.56
N LEU A 108 -9.65 -5.77 9.58
CA LEU A 108 -8.21 -5.48 9.71
C LEU A 108 -7.42 -6.78 9.78
N LYS A 109 -7.78 -7.72 10.67
CA LYS A 109 -7.08 -9.01 10.79
C LYS A 109 -7.02 -9.79 9.48
N ASN A 110 -8.07 -9.71 8.66
CA ASN A 110 -8.16 -10.46 7.41
C ASN A 110 -7.48 -9.77 6.22
N THR A 111 -7.35 -8.44 6.25
CA THR A 111 -6.87 -7.66 5.11
C THR A 111 -5.48 -7.06 5.32
N VAL A 112 -5.03 -6.89 6.57
CA VAL A 112 -3.78 -6.20 6.91
C VAL A 112 -2.56 -6.78 6.21
N GLU A 113 -2.43 -8.11 6.12
CA GLU A 113 -1.29 -8.73 5.44
C GLU A 113 -1.21 -8.28 3.98
N TYR A 114 -2.35 -8.24 3.29
CA TYR A 114 -2.43 -7.82 1.89
C TYR A 114 -2.27 -6.31 1.73
N THR A 115 -3.01 -5.54 2.51
CA THR A 115 -3.02 -4.08 2.38
C THR A 115 -1.71 -3.47 2.82
N ALA A 116 -1.11 -3.94 3.92
CA ALA A 116 0.21 -3.52 4.38
C ALA A 116 1.33 -3.94 3.41
N THR A 117 1.25 -5.13 2.83
CA THR A 117 2.24 -5.59 1.83
C THR A 117 2.16 -4.75 0.56
N ILE A 118 0.98 -4.57 -0.03
CA ILE A 118 0.82 -3.79 -1.26
C ILE A 118 1.12 -2.32 -1.01
N GLY A 119 0.65 -1.75 0.11
CA GLY A 119 0.94 -0.37 0.47
C GLY A 119 2.41 -0.15 0.74
N GLY A 120 3.08 -1.09 1.40
CA GLY A 120 4.53 -1.08 1.61
C GLY A 120 5.29 -1.12 0.28
N MET A 121 4.92 -2.03 -0.62
CA MET A 121 5.47 -2.09 -1.99
C MET A 121 5.28 -0.77 -2.74
N PHE A 122 4.11 -0.14 -2.59
CA PHE A 122 3.78 1.12 -3.24
C PHE A 122 4.67 2.25 -2.72
N ILE A 123 4.86 2.34 -1.40
CA ILE A 123 5.76 3.32 -0.78
C ILE A 123 7.22 3.09 -1.17
N LEU A 124 7.67 1.83 -1.21
CA LEU A 124 9.02 1.48 -1.67
C LEU A 124 9.26 1.88 -3.12
N ARG A 125 8.25 1.74 -3.99
CA ARG A 125 8.30 2.21 -5.37
C ARG A 125 8.50 3.72 -5.44
N GLN A 126 7.68 4.48 -4.71
CA GLN A 126 7.73 5.95 -4.73
C GLN A 126 9.05 6.49 -4.17
N SER A 127 9.57 5.85 -3.12
CA SER A 127 10.82 6.25 -2.48
C SER A 127 12.07 5.76 -3.21
N ARG A 128 11.93 4.80 -4.13
CA ARG A 128 13.03 4.14 -4.84
C ARG A 128 14.08 3.51 -3.91
N LEU A 129 13.69 3.18 -2.67
CA LEU A 129 14.59 2.58 -1.68
C LEU A 129 15.20 1.26 -2.16
N LEU A 130 14.48 0.49 -2.97
CA LEU A 130 14.96 -0.77 -3.53
C LEU A 130 16.04 -0.61 -4.62
N ASP A 131 16.24 0.61 -5.15
CA ASP A 131 17.35 0.92 -6.05
C ASP A 131 18.67 1.07 -5.28
N ASP A 132 18.64 1.35 -3.98
CA ASP A 132 19.82 1.38 -3.12
C ASP A 132 20.28 -0.05 -2.79
N PHE A 133 21.51 -0.38 -3.17
CA PHE A 133 22.07 -1.71 -2.98
C PHE A 133 22.12 -2.13 -1.51
N SER A 134 22.47 -1.21 -0.60
CA SER A 134 22.61 -1.53 0.83
C SER A 134 21.25 -1.76 1.47
N PHE A 135 20.25 -0.94 1.10
CA PHE A 135 18.87 -1.17 1.52
C PHE A 135 18.33 -2.50 0.99
N SER A 136 18.50 -2.79 -0.31
CA SER A 136 18.05 -4.04 -0.92
C SER A 136 18.69 -5.26 -0.25
N GLN A 137 19.99 -5.21 0.05
CA GLN A 137 20.68 -6.31 0.73
C GLN A 137 20.11 -6.57 2.14
N SER A 138 19.83 -5.50 2.91
CA SER A 138 19.20 -5.65 4.23
C SER A 138 17.76 -6.14 4.14
N ALA A 139 17.00 -5.71 3.12
CA ALA A 139 15.65 -6.21 2.87
C ALA A 139 15.65 -7.72 2.50
N GLU A 140 16.64 -8.20 1.74
CA GLU A 140 16.82 -9.63 1.46
C GLU A 140 16.99 -10.48 2.72
N MET A 141 17.56 -9.93 3.80
CA MET A 141 17.66 -10.65 5.08
C MET A 141 16.31 -10.80 5.81
N ILE A 142 15.30 -10.03 5.41
CA ILE A 142 13.93 -10.06 5.95
C ILE A 142 13.05 -10.98 5.10
N PHE A 143 13.06 -10.79 3.78
CA PHE A 143 12.14 -11.48 2.85
C PHE A 143 12.76 -12.67 2.11
N GLN A 144 14.05 -12.95 2.32
CA GLN A 144 14.87 -13.86 1.51
C GLN A 144 15.06 -13.39 0.06
N PRO A 145 16.09 -13.88 -0.66
CA PRO A 145 16.36 -13.47 -2.04
C PRO A 145 15.20 -13.76 -3.01
N SER A 146 14.54 -14.92 -2.88
CA SER A 146 13.38 -15.26 -3.70
C SER A 146 12.21 -14.30 -3.49
N GLY A 147 11.87 -14.02 -2.22
CA GLY A 147 10.83 -13.06 -1.86
C GLY A 147 11.13 -11.66 -2.41
N MET A 148 12.38 -11.20 -2.32
CA MET A 148 12.78 -9.90 -2.86
C MET A 148 12.69 -9.82 -4.39
N ILE A 149 13.03 -10.89 -5.11
CA ILE A 149 12.84 -10.96 -6.57
C ILE A 149 11.34 -10.82 -6.91
N PHE A 150 10.46 -11.49 -6.17
CA PHE A 150 9.02 -11.34 -6.36
C PHE A 150 8.52 -9.94 -6.03
N ILE A 151 8.96 -9.36 -4.91
CA ILE A 151 8.61 -7.99 -4.50
C ILE A 151 8.97 -6.98 -5.60
N LYS A 152 10.20 -7.01 -6.11
CA LYS A 152 10.64 -6.12 -7.20
C LYS A 152 9.79 -6.30 -8.45
N ARG A 153 9.55 -7.55 -8.85
CA ARG A 153 8.75 -7.87 -10.05
C ARG A 153 7.28 -7.43 -9.92
N VAL A 154 6.72 -7.42 -8.71
CA VAL A 154 5.36 -6.92 -8.44
C VAL A 154 5.35 -5.39 -8.50
N ILE A 155 6.33 -4.73 -7.89
CA ILE A 155 6.47 -3.27 -7.92
C ILE A 155 6.54 -2.74 -9.36
N ASP A 156 7.28 -3.44 -10.24
CA ASP A 156 7.39 -3.08 -11.67
C ASP A 156 6.07 -3.23 -12.44
N GLN A 157 5.11 -4.00 -11.91
CA GLN A 157 3.79 -4.21 -12.53
C GLN A 157 2.74 -3.23 -12.01
N PHE A 158 3.04 -2.45 -10.97
CA PHE A 158 2.10 -1.47 -10.45
C PHE A 158 1.78 -0.40 -11.49
N ASP A 159 0.52 0.03 -11.52
CA ASP A 159 0.09 1.08 -12.44
C ASP A 159 0.81 2.41 -12.14
N SER A 160 1.16 3.18 -13.16
CA SER A 160 1.80 4.49 -12.99
C SER A 160 0.90 5.51 -12.27
N ASP A 161 -0.41 5.27 -12.21
CA ASP A 161 -1.38 6.14 -11.55
C ASP A 161 -1.51 5.85 -10.05
N ASP A 162 -0.95 6.73 -9.24
CA ASP A 162 -0.97 6.62 -7.79
C ASP A 162 -2.38 6.70 -7.19
N THR A 163 -3.27 7.50 -7.77
CA THR A 163 -4.66 7.59 -7.31
C THR A 163 -5.35 6.25 -7.51
N PHE A 164 -5.10 5.58 -8.65
CA PHE A 164 -5.64 4.27 -8.92
C PHE A 164 -5.15 3.24 -7.89
N ILE A 165 -3.85 3.21 -7.56
CA ILE A 165 -3.34 2.28 -6.55
C ILE A 165 -3.94 2.52 -5.17
N LYS A 166 -4.09 3.78 -4.73
CA LYS A 166 -4.74 4.14 -3.46
C LYS A 166 -6.19 3.64 -3.40
N LEU A 167 -6.93 3.77 -4.50
CA LEU A 167 -8.29 3.25 -4.61
C LEU A 167 -8.33 1.72 -4.48
N ILE A 168 -7.39 1.01 -5.10
CA ILE A 168 -7.26 -0.45 -4.97
C ILE A 168 -6.95 -0.87 -3.54
N LEU A 169 -6.01 -0.20 -2.87
CA LEU A 169 -5.72 -0.44 -1.47
C LEU A 169 -6.98 -0.27 -0.61
N THR A 170 -7.83 0.71 -0.94
CA THR A 170 -9.12 0.91 -0.25
C THR A 170 -10.08 -0.25 -0.50
N ILE A 171 -10.26 -0.68 -1.77
CA ILE A 171 -11.11 -1.83 -2.10
C ILE A 171 -10.66 -3.08 -1.34
N LEU A 172 -9.35 -3.33 -1.27
CA LEU A 172 -8.79 -4.48 -0.57
C LEU A 172 -8.99 -4.42 0.95
N ALA A 173 -9.00 -3.23 1.56
CA ALA A 173 -9.25 -3.06 2.99
C ALA A 173 -10.69 -3.42 3.40
N PHE A 174 -11.64 -3.35 2.47
CA PHE A 174 -13.03 -3.79 2.69
C PHE A 174 -13.33 -5.15 2.09
N ALA A 175 -12.31 -5.88 1.61
CA ALA A 175 -12.52 -7.18 1.02
C ALA A 175 -13.02 -8.19 2.06
N THR A 176 -14.16 -8.79 1.74
CA THR A 176 -14.83 -9.79 2.60
C THR A 176 -14.34 -11.22 2.34
N ILE A 177 -13.49 -11.42 1.34
CA ILE A 177 -12.89 -12.71 1.00
C ILE A 177 -11.52 -12.80 1.64
N ASN A 178 -11.25 -13.90 2.35
CA ASN A 178 -9.91 -14.17 2.84
C ASN A 178 -8.99 -14.51 1.66
N TYR A 179 -8.02 -13.65 1.36
CA TYR A 179 -7.01 -13.92 0.34
C TYR A 179 -5.88 -14.84 0.86
N THR A 180 -5.85 -15.16 2.16
CA THR A 180 -4.88 -16.10 2.75
C THR A 180 -5.39 -17.53 2.59
N VAL A 181 -5.15 -18.11 1.41
CA VAL A 181 -5.62 -19.46 0.99
C VAL A 181 -5.16 -20.62 1.92
N TYR A 182 -4.29 -20.37 2.91
CA TYR A 182 -3.64 -21.43 3.70
C TYR A 182 -3.89 -21.39 5.21
N ARG A 183 -4.57 -20.38 5.78
CA ARG A 183 -4.98 -20.44 7.19
C ARG A 183 -6.28 -21.24 7.30
N LYS A 184 -6.16 -22.54 7.59
CA LYS A 184 -7.32 -23.37 7.97
C LYS A 184 -8.08 -22.67 9.11
N ASN A 185 -9.37 -22.44 8.90
CA ASN A 185 -10.38 -22.14 9.93
C ASN A 185 -10.43 -20.73 10.54
N ILE A 186 -10.17 -19.66 9.79
CA ILE A 186 -10.69 -18.34 10.22
C ILE A 186 -12.04 -18.13 9.52
N GLN A 187 -13.12 -18.50 10.22
CA GLN A 187 -14.46 -18.12 9.78
C GLN A 187 -14.55 -16.60 9.89
N ILE A 188 -14.73 -15.92 8.75
CA ILE A 188 -14.98 -14.48 8.71
C ILE A 188 -16.37 -14.24 9.31
N ASN A 189 -16.41 -13.99 10.61
CA ASN A 189 -17.65 -13.73 11.33
C ASN A 189 -17.94 -12.23 11.36
N LEU A 190 -18.21 -11.67 10.17
CA LEU A 190 -18.68 -10.30 10.04
C LEU A 190 -20.16 -10.23 10.40
N THR A 191 -20.49 -9.35 11.35
CA THR A 191 -21.86 -9.19 11.85
C THR A 191 -22.73 -8.39 10.89
N ASN A 192 -22.13 -7.47 10.11
CA ASN A 192 -22.87 -6.58 9.22
C ASN A 192 -22.37 -6.58 7.76
N MET A 193 -22.40 -7.73 7.10
CA MET A 193 -22.09 -7.81 5.65
C MET A 193 -22.95 -6.88 4.80
N LYS A 194 -24.18 -6.59 5.22
CA LYS A 194 -25.11 -5.69 4.51
C LYS A 194 -24.61 -4.23 4.45
N VAL A 195 -23.70 -3.82 5.32
CA VAL A 195 -23.06 -2.49 5.28
C VAL A 195 -21.70 -2.56 4.58
N ILE A 196 -20.93 -3.63 4.80
CA ILE A 196 -19.57 -3.74 4.26
C ILE A 196 -19.57 -3.91 2.73
N LEU A 197 -20.44 -4.77 2.19
CA LEU A 197 -20.49 -5.02 0.74
C LEU A 197 -20.83 -3.74 -0.05
N PRO A 198 -21.85 -2.94 0.33
CA PRO A 198 -22.10 -1.65 -0.33
C PRO A 198 -20.92 -0.69 -0.30
N ILE A 199 -20.12 -0.66 0.78
CA ILE A 199 -18.92 0.19 0.84
C ILE A 199 -17.88 -0.30 -0.18
N GLN A 200 -17.64 -1.61 -0.25
CA GLN A 200 -16.73 -2.20 -1.23
C GLN A 200 -17.18 -1.96 -2.67
N ASP A 201 -18.48 -2.12 -2.95
CA ASP A 201 -19.09 -1.87 -4.26
C ASP A 201 -18.97 -0.40 -4.66
N MET A 202 -19.24 0.52 -3.72
CA MET A 202 -19.08 1.96 -3.93
C MET A 202 -17.64 2.32 -4.33
N TYR A 203 -16.62 1.78 -3.64
CA TYR A 203 -15.22 2.02 -4.02
C TYR A 203 -14.86 1.40 -5.36
N THR A 204 -15.42 0.24 -5.69
CA THR A 204 -15.22 -0.41 -6.98
C THR A 204 -15.83 0.42 -8.11
N GLU A 205 -17.06 0.92 -7.93
CA GLU A 205 -17.73 1.79 -8.89
C GLU A 205 -16.97 3.12 -9.07
N LEU A 206 -16.56 3.76 -7.97
CA LEU A 206 -15.76 4.98 -8.00
C LEU A 206 -14.46 4.79 -8.79
N THR A 207 -13.79 3.66 -8.56
CA THR A 207 -12.54 3.31 -9.25
C THR A 207 -12.77 3.12 -10.74
N TRP A 208 -13.84 2.41 -11.11
CA TRP A 208 -14.20 2.22 -12.50
C TRP A 208 -14.51 3.54 -13.21
N GLN A 209 -15.34 4.39 -12.61
CA GLN A 209 -15.70 5.71 -13.15
C GLN A 209 -14.47 6.61 -13.29
N TYR A 210 -13.60 6.64 -12.27
CA TYR A 210 -12.34 7.36 -12.33
C TYR A 210 -11.48 6.95 -13.54
N LEU A 211 -11.33 5.65 -13.77
CA LEU A 211 -10.55 5.15 -14.90
C LEU A 211 -11.19 5.50 -16.25
N VAL A 212 -12.51 5.35 -16.37
CA VAL A 212 -13.25 5.67 -17.60
C VAL A 212 -13.14 7.16 -17.91
N ASP A 213 -13.31 8.03 -16.91
CA ASP A 213 -13.20 9.47 -17.08
C ASP A 213 -11.78 9.92 -17.45
N LYS A 214 -10.78 9.38 -16.77
CA LYS A 214 -9.38 9.82 -16.96
C LYS A 214 -8.72 9.23 -18.21
N TYR A 215 -9.07 7.99 -18.58
CA TYR A 215 -8.34 7.24 -19.62
C TYR A 215 -9.23 6.76 -20.77
N GLY A 216 -10.55 6.86 -20.66
CA GLY A 216 -11.49 6.27 -21.60
C GLY A 216 -11.68 4.76 -21.40
N HIS A 217 -12.79 4.24 -21.93
CA HIS A 217 -13.25 2.87 -21.69
C HIS A 217 -12.19 1.79 -22.00
N LEU A 218 -11.54 1.85 -23.17
CA LEU A 218 -10.58 0.82 -23.58
C LEU A 218 -9.37 0.75 -22.64
N GLN A 219 -8.84 1.89 -22.21
CA GLN A 219 -7.70 1.92 -21.30
C GLN A 219 -8.11 1.56 -19.87
N ALA A 220 -9.32 1.95 -19.44
CA ALA A 220 -9.88 1.53 -18.16
C ALA A 220 -9.92 0.00 -18.05
N VAL A 221 -10.45 -0.69 -19.07
CA VAL A 221 -10.48 -2.18 -19.12
C VAL A 221 -9.07 -2.76 -19.02
N LYS A 222 -8.10 -2.22 -19.78
CA LYS A 222 -6.71 -2.72 -19.77
C LYS A 222 -6.05 -2.55 -18.40
N ARG A 223 -6.18 -1.37 -17.80
CA ARG A 223 -5.60 -1.06 -16.48
C ARG A 223 -6.23 -1.92 -15.39
N PHE A 224 -7.55 -2.07 -15.39
CA PHE A 224 -8.25 -2.94 -14.45
C PHE A 224 -7.86 -4.42 -14.61
N SER A 225 -7.70 -4.90 -15.84
CA SER A 225 -7.24 -6.27 -16.11
C SER A 225 -5.79 -6.49 -15.64
N ASN A 226 -4.92 -5.51 -15.83
CA ASN A 226 -3.53 -5.57 -15.38
C ASN A 226 -3.44 -5.57 -13.85
N LEU A 227 -4.31 -4.81 -13.19
CA LEU A 227 -4.44 -4.86 -11.74
C LEU A 227 -4.77 -6.28 -11.27
N LEU A 228 -5.78 -6.94 -11.85
CA LEU A 228 -6.13 -8.31 -11.42
C LEU A 228 -4.93 -9.26 -11.53
N LYS A 229 -4.15 -9.17 -12.62
CA LYS A 229 -2.90 -9.92 -12.78
C LYS A 229 -1.86 -9.57 -11.71
N CYS A 230 -1.74 -8.29 -11.38
CA CYS A 230 -0.87 -7.81 -10.31
C CYS A 230 -1.30 -8.39 -8.95
N LEU A 231 -2.59 -8.40 -8.63
CA LEU A 231 -3.11 -8.96 -7.38
C LEU A 231 -2.83 -10.47 -7.26
N PHE A 232 -2.98 -11.24 -8.35
CA PHE A 232 -2.57 -12.65 -8.35
C PHE A 232 -1.06 -12.82 -8.12
N SER A 233 -0.25 -11.93 -8.68
CA SER A 233 1.20 -11.93 -8.46
C SER A 233 1.55 -11.59 -7.00
N VAL A 234 0.82 -10.67 -6.37
CA VAL A 234 0.93 -10.35 -4.94
C VAL A 234 0.57 -11.56 -4.09
N THR A 235 -0.55 -12.24 -4.36
CA THR A 235 -0.94 -13.46 -3.64
C THR A 235 0.17 -14.50 -3.69
N LYS A 236 0.77 -14.72 -4.86
CA LYS A 236 1.91 -15.62 -5.00
C LYS A 236 3.10 -15.14 -4.16
N ALA A 237 3.44 -13.85 -4.21
CA ALA A 237 4.54 -13.29 -3.44
C ALA A 237 4.32 -13.47 -1.92
N ILE A 238 3.11 -13.20 -1.43
CA ILE A 238 2.73 -13.40 -0.03
C ILE A 238 2.90 -14.86 0.38
N VAL A 239 2.45 -15.82 -0.43
CA VAL A 239 2.61 -17.26 -0.15
C VAL A 239 4.08 -17.66 -0.01
N GLU A 240 4.96 -17.12 -0.85
CA GLU A 240 6.40 -17.37 -0.76
C GLU A 240 7.02 -16.74 0.50
N VAL A 241 6.68 -15.47 0.81
CA VAL A 241 7.25 -14.80 2.00
C VAL A 241 6.65 -15.27 3.32
N HIS A 242 5.45 -15.87 3.31
CA HIS A 242 4.82 -16.44 4.51
C HIS A 242 5.60 -17.64 5.07
N GLN A 243 6.46 -18.26 4.26
CA GLN A 243 7.40 -19.28 4.72
C GLN A 243 8.56 -18.70 5.55
N VAL A 244 8.67 -17.37 5.62
CA VAL A 244 9.73 -16.65 6.31
C VAL A 244 9.21 -16.10 7.64
N GLN A 245 9.64 -16.70 8.75
CA GLN A 245 9.17 -16.38 10.11
C GLN A 245 9.20 -14.87 10.41
N LYS A 246 10.26 -14.17 10.01
CA LYS A 246 10.43 -12.73 10.29
C LYS A 246 9.32 -11.85 9.69
N PHE A 247 8.87 -12.18 8.47
CA PHE A 247 7.77 -11.46 7.85
C PHE A 247 6.47 -11.69 8.63
N THR A 248 6.21 -12.94 8.99
CA THR A 248 5.06 -13.32 9.82
C THR A 248 5.08 -12.63 11.18
N ASP A 249 6.25 -12.47 11.81
CA ASP A 249 6.40 -11.77 13.08
C ASP A 249 6.03 -10.28 12.97
N ILE A 250 6.42 -9.61 11.86
CA ILE A 250 6.04 -8.22 11.60
C ILE A 250 4.52 -8.10 11.47
N ILE A 251 3.89 -8.97 10.66
CA ILE A 251 2.43 -8.94 10.45
C ILE A 251 1.68 -9.22 11.76
N ASN A 252 2.11 -10.21 12.54
CA ASN A 252 1.48 -10.53 13.82
C ASN A 252 1.64 -9.38 14.82
N SER A 253 2.80 -8.74 14.90
CA SER A 253 3.01 -7.57 15.77
C SER A 253 2.08 -6.40 15.42
N ILE A 254 1.82 -6.19 14.13
CA ILE A 254 0.88 -5.17 13.67
C ILE A 254 -0.55 -5.53 14.10
N ILE A 255 -0.95 -6.79 13.91
CA ILE A 255 -2.26 -7.28 14.36
C ILE A 255 -2.42 -7.08 15.88
N GLU A 256 -1.42 -7.43 16.67
CA GLU A 256 -1.43 -7.26 18.14
C GLU A 256 -1.58 -5.78 18.55
N GLN A 257 -0.79 -4.88 17.96
CA GLN A 257 -0.90 -3.43 18.21
C GLN A 257 -2.29 -2.89 17.90
N THR A 258 -2.92 -3.42 16.85
CA THR A 258 -4.29 -3.05 16.46
C THR A 258 -5.30 -3.46 17.51
N GLU A 259 -5.13 -4.63 18.11
CA GLU A 259 -6.00 -5.13 19.18
C GLU A 259 -5.86 -4.29 20.45
N GLU A 260 -4.63 -3.83 20.76
CA GLU A 260 -4.35 -3.01 21.94
C GLU A 260 -4.81 -1.54 21.80
N THR A 261 -4.81 -0.98 20.58
CA THR A 261 -5.14 0.44 20.35
C THR A 261 -6.66 0.69 20.29
N ASN A 262 -7.47 -0.35 20.13
CA ASN A 262 -8.94 -0.25 20.09
C ASN A 262 -9.55 -0.21 21.51
N PHE A 263 -9.45 0.95 22.18
CA PHE A 263 -10.21 1.31 23.39
C PHE A 263 -11.57 1.92 23.04
#